data_AF-A0A242D9H3-F1
#
_entry.id   AF-A0A242D9H3-F1
#
_cell.length_a   1.000
_cell.length_b   1.000
_cell.length_c   1.000
_cell.angle_alpha   90.00
_cell.angle_beta   90.00
_cell.angle_gamma   90.00
#
_symmetry.space_group_name_H-M   'P 1'
#
loop_
_entity.id
_entity.type
_entity.pdbx_description
1 polymer ?
#
loop_
_entity_poly.entity_id
_entity_poly.type
_entity_poly.pdbx_seq_one_letter_code
_entity_poly.pdbx_strand_id
1 'polypeptide(L)'
;MSDADIPKTWDQFREVAKKLTKKDGNKITQAGFNFNQEYETMIYGLNYQKGALMFKDDGKSLNFNSDVTKENTQFLVDLYEKDKVGSKDFGDESSLSFGNGQTAMVYRWGWFQAELQNKYKDIDYGVFPTPTFDEEVPFAYDRYNGESTPGINNKQSKEQQAVAQDFLKFLLAGDQYSIDGALSMGSFPAKKSLAENEKILADPVLKVLSERVDHLIWPGAFPSTVETSAKKAMEDIQFNGMTLDKALSQGQAQMEKDMKGSEFVSQESKYQYFEEK
;
A
#
# COMPACT_ATOMS: atom_id res chain seq x y z
N MET A 1 -5.46 -1.31 -23.46
CA MET A 1 -6.37 -0.33 -22.85
C MET A 1 -6.05 1.04 -23.43
N SER A 2 -7.06 1.87 -23.62
CA SER A 2 -6.89 3.32 -23.78
C SER A 2 -6.98 4.00 -22.41
N ASP A 3 -6.56 5.25 -22.30
CA ASP A 3 -6.70 6.03 -21.05
C ASP A 3 -8.16 6.13 -20.58
N ALA A 4 -9.12 6.04 -21.50
CA ALA A 4 -10.55 6.02 -21.20
C ALA A 4 -11.02 4.73 -20.50
N ASP A 5 -10.22 3.67 -20.54
CA ASP A 5 -10.54 2.39 -19.89
C ASP A 5 -9.99 2.32 -18.45
N ILE A 6 -9.15 3.28 -18.03
CA ILE A 6 -8.55 3.30 -16.68
C ILE A 6 -9.61 3.76 -15.67
N PRO A 7 -9.98 2.93 -14.67
CA PRO A 7 -10.98 3.33 -13.69
C PRO A 7 -10.42 4.40 -12.76
N LYS A 8 -11.13 5.53 -12.68
CA LYS A 8 -10.78 6.65 -11.78
C LYS A 8 -11.42 6.49 -10.41
N THR A 9 -12.64 5.94 -10.37
CA THR A 9 -13.37 5.70 -9.13
C THR A 9 -13.43 4.22 -8.78
N TRP A 10 -13.62 3.90 -7.49
CA TRP A 10 -13.82 2.53 -7.02
C TRP A 10 -15.03 1.87 -7.66
N ASP A 11 -16.09 2.62 -7.97
CA ASP A 11 -17.25 2.09 -8.70
C ASP A 11 -16.91 1.72 -10.14
N GLN A 12 -16.17 2.57 -10.87
CA GLN A 12 -15.67 2.22 -12.21
C GLN A 12 -14.74 1.01 -12.14
N PHE A 13 -13.87 0.96 -11.13
CA PHE A 13 -12.95 -0.15 -10.90
C PHE A 13 -13.69 -1.47 -10.70
N ARG A 14 -14.77 -1.48 -9.92
CA ARG A 14 -15.62 -2.66 -9.73
C ARG A 14 -16.19 -3.17 -11.04
N GLU A 15 -16.69 -2.27 -11.90
CA GLU A 15 -17.24 -2.64 -13.20
C GLU A 15 -16.18 -3.20 -14.16
N VAL A 16 -14.98 -2.61 -14.16
CA VAL A 16 -13.84 -3.14 -14.93
C VAL A 16 -13.43 -4.52 -14.39
N ALA A 17 -13.28 -4.66 -13.07
CA ALA A 17 -12.92 -5.91 -12.43
C ALA A 17 -13.93 -7.02 -12.77
N LYS A 18 -15.23 -6.74 -12.70
CA LYS A 18 -16.28 -7.70 -13.10
C LYS A 18 -16.12 -8.17 -14.55
N LYS A 19 -15.84 -7.27 -15.48
CA LYS A 19 -15.63 -7.60 -16.90
C LYS A 19 -14.37 -8.45 -17.12
N LEU A 20 -13.34 -8.23 -16.31
CA LEU A 20 -12.08 -8.96 -16.37
C LEU A 20 -12.12 -10.32 -15.65
N THR A 21 -13.13 -10.58 -14.82
CA THR A 21 -13.31 -11.88 -14.18
C THR A 21 -13.87 -12.90 -15.17
N LYS A 22 -13.18 -14.04 -15.29
CA LYS A 22 -13.62 -15.18 -16.11
C LYS A 22 -13.99 -16.35 -15.21
N LYS A 23 -15.06 -17.05 -15.57
CA LYS A 23 -15.58 -18.20 -14.84
C LYS A 23 -15.90 -19.35 -15.79
N ASP A 24 -15.69 -20.57 -15.32
CA ASP A 24 -16.25 -21.80 -15.89
C ASP A 24 -17.30 -22.33 -14.90
N GLY A 25 -18.56 -22.16 -15.25
CA GLY A 25 -19.67 -22.30 -14.30
C GLY A 25 -19.49 -21.37 -13.09
N ASN A 26 -19.43 -21.96 -11.89
CA ASN A 26 -19.21 -21.22 -10.64
C ASN A 26 -17.73 -21.05 -10.27
N LYS A 27 -16.80 -21.65 -11.01
CA LYS A 27 -15.38 -21.63 -10.70
C LYS A 27 -14.70 -20.45 -11.40
N ILE A 28 -13.99 -19.62 -10.63
CA ILE A 28 -13.13 -18.57 -11.19
C ILE A 28 -11.95 -19.24 -11.91
N THR A 29 -11.73 -18.85 -13.17
CA THR A 29 -10.57 -19.25 -13.98
C THR A 29 -9.61 -18.09 -14.23
N GLN A 30 -10.10 -16.85 -14.10
CA GLN A 30 -9.30 -15.63 -14.02
C GLN A 30 -9.98 -14.66 -13.05
N ALA A 31 -9.25 -14.17 -12.05
CA ALA A 31 -9.74 -13.09 -11.20
C ALA A 31 -9.62 -11.75 -11.92
N GLY A 32 -10.66 -10.93 -11.87
CA GLY A 32 -10.61 -9.55 -12.34
C GLY A 32 -9.81 -8.66 -11.40
N PHE A 33 -9.93 -8.93 -10.09
CA PHE A 33 -9.11 -8.32 -9.06
C PHE A 33 -8.81 -9.32 -7.94
N ASN A 34 -7.58 -9.30 -7.42
CA ASN A 34 -7.16 -10.12 -6.28
C ASN A 34 -6.41 -9.27 -5.25
N PHE A 35 -6.91 -9.25 -4.01
CA PHE A 35 -6.28 -8.61 -2.85
C PHE A 35 -5.81 -9.62 -1.78
N ASN A 36 -5.77 -10.92 -2.09
CA ASN A 36 -5.29 -11.92 -1.13
C ASN A 36 -3.87 -11.55 -0.68
N GLN A 37 -3.66 -11.55 0.64
CA GLN A 37 -2.43 -11.11 1.33
C GLN A 37 -2.10 -9.59 1.22
N GLU A 38 -3.08 -8.73 0.93
CA GLU A 38 -2.86 -7.27 0.81
C GLU A 38 -3.84 -6.40 1.61
N TYR A 39 -4.65 -7.00 2.48
CA TYR A 39 -5.68 -6.27 3.22
C TYR A 39 -5.11 -5.12 4.06
N GLU A 40 -4.06 -5.39 4.82
CA GLU A 40 -3.38 -4.41 5.67
C GLU A 40 -2.80 -3.24 4.88
N THR A 41 -2.45 -3.45 3.61
CA THR A 41 -1.97 -2.39 2.73
C THR A 41 -3.14 -1.53 2.27
N MET A 42 -4.17 -2.17 1.72
CA MET A 42 -5.32 -1.47 1.14
C MET A 42 -6.18 -0.73 2.16
N ILE A 43 -6.40 -1.31 3.34
CA ILE A 43 -7.34 -0.75 4.32
C ILE A 43 -6.92 0.64 4.79
N TYR A 44 -5.62 0.85 4.99
CA TYR A 44 -5.12 2.16 5.42
C TYR A 44 -5.22 3.19 4.30
N GLY A 45 -4.88 2.84 3.06
CA GLY A 45 -5.09 3.72 1.91
C GLY A 45 -6.56 4.13 1.74
N LEU A 46 -7.48 3.17 1.79
CA LEU A 46 -8.92 3.43 1.72
C LEU A 46 -9.43 4.31 2.87
N ASN A 47 -8.90 4.12 4.08
CA ASN A 47 -9.24 4.95 5.24
C ASN A 47 -8.77 6.39 5.05
N TYR A 48 -7.53 6.58 4.58
CA TYR A 48 -6.99 7.90 4.29
C TYR A 48 -7.77 8.63 3.20
N GLN A 49 -8.28 7.92 2.20
CA GLN A 49 -9.14 8.55 1.19
C GLN A 49 -10.40 9.19 1.80
N LYS A 50 -10.84 8.70 2.95
CA LYS A 50 -12.01 9.18 3.71
C LYS A 50 -11.63 10.01 4.94
N GLY A 51 -10.40 10.50 5.03
CA GLY A 51 -9.92 11.31 6.16
C GLY A 51 -9.72 10.53 7.47
N ALA A 52 -9.83 9.19 7.46
CA ALA A 52 -9.60 8.38 8.64
C ALA A 52 -8.12 8.03 8.78
N LEU A 53 -7.51 8.58 9.83
CA LEU A 53 -6.13 8.31 10.23
C LEU A 53 -5.99 6.91 10.85
N MET A 54 -4.79 6.35 10.82
CA MET A 54 -4.38 5.13 11.51
C MET A 54 -4.37 5.31 13.03
N PHE A 55 -3.98 6.49 13.49
CA PHE A 55 -3.95 6.87 14.90
C PHE A 55 -4.93 8.03 15.16
N LYS A 56 -5.41 8.15 16.41
CA LYS A 56 -6.22 9.29 16.86
C LYS A 56 -5.34 10.54 16.99
N ASP A 57 -5.97 11.67 17.32
CA ASP A 57 -5.30 12.99 17.37
C ASP A 57 -4.11 13.06 18.35
N ASP A 58 -4.03 12.16 19.33
CA ASP A 58 -2.88 12.04 20.24
C ASP A 58 -1.63 11.39 19.58
N GLY A 59 -1.78 10.87 18.35
CA GLY A 59 -0.76 10.16 17.59
C GLY A 59 -0.33 8.82 18.20
N LYS A 60 -1.01 8.33 19.24
CA LYS A 60 -0.62 7.14 20.02
C LYS A 60 -1.73 6.10 20.07
N SER A 61 -2.96 6.55 20.24
CA SER A 61 -4.13 5.69 20.32
C SER A 61 -4.52 5.20 18.93
N LEU A 62 -4.78 3.91 18.77
CA LEU A 62 -5.18 3.32 17.49
C LEU A 62 -6.59 3.77 17.08
N ASN A 63 -6.80 3.88 15.78
CA ASN A 63 -8.09 4.21 15.16
C ASN A 63 -8.59 3.11 14.19
N PHE A 64 -8.16 1.87 14.42
CA PHE A 64 -8.47 0.73 13.55
C PHE A 64 -9.94 0.30 13.64
N ASN A 65 -10.49 0.18 14.85
CA ASN A 65 -11.90 -0.15 15.06
C ASN A 65 -12.76 1.12 14.98
N SER A 66 -13.01 1.59 13.75
CA SER A 66 -13.81 2.78 13.43
C SER A 66 -14.88 2.47 12.38
N ASP A 67 -15.88 3.33 12.27
CA ASP A 67 -16.95 3.18 11.27
C ASP A 67 -16.39 3.22 9.84
N VAL A 68 -15.38 4.07 9.58
CA VAL A 68 -14.71 4.16 8.28
C VAL A 68 -13.96 2.86 7.95
N THR A 69 -13.18 2.31 8.88
CA THR A 69 -12.51 1.01 8.67
C THR A 69 -13.55 -0.08 8.43
N LYS A 70 -14.64 -0.10 9.19
CA LYS A 70 -15.71 -1.09 9.03
C LYS A 70 -16.34 -1.01 7.65
N GLU A 71 -16.66 0.19 7.18
CA GLU A 71 -17.23 0.42 5.84
C GLU A 71 -16.25 -0.03 4.74
N ASN A 72 -14.98 0.34 4.83
CA ASN A 72 -13.96 -0.02 3.85
C ASN A 72 -13.62 -1.52 3.89
N THR A 73 -13.66 -2.16 5.06
CA THR A 73 -13.54 -3.61 5.20
C THR A 73 -14.72 -4.31 4.52
N GLN A 74 -15.95 -3.80 4.72
CA GLN A 74 -17.13 -4.33 4.06
C GLN A 74 -17.06 -4.16 2.53
N PHE A 75 -16.53 -3.03 2.05
CA PHE A 75 -16.26 -2.82 0.64
C PHE A 75 -15.32 -3.89 0.07
N LEU A 76 -14.19 -4.17 0.74
CA LEU A 76 -13.25 -5.24 0.32
C LEU A 76 -13.89 -6.63 0.35
N VAL A 77 -14.70 -6.93 1.38
CA VAL A 77 -15.50 -8.17 1.44
C VAL A 77 -16.47 -8.26 0.27
N ASP A 78 -17.17 -7.17 -0.06
CA ASP A 78 -18.17 -7.11 -1.12
C ASP A 78 -17.55 -7.33 -2.51
N LEU A 79 -16.30 -6.95 -2.75
CA LEU A 79 -15.58 -7.28 -3.99
C LEU A 79 -15.58 -8.79 -4.26
N TYR A 80 -15.39 -9.61 -3.22
CA TYR A 80 -15.41 -11.07 -3.37
C TYR A 80 -16.81 -11.66 -3.18
N GLU A 81 -17.58 -11.16 -2.23
CA GLU A 81 -18.84 -11.80 -1.85
C GLU A 81 -20.04 -11.35 -2.67
N LYS A 82 -20.04 -10.13 -3.20
CA LYS A 82 -21.13 -9.60 -4.04
C LYS A 82 -20.70 -9.47 -5.50
N ASP A 83 -19.58 -8.79 -5.75
CA ASP A 83 -19.13 -8.53 -7.11
C ASP A 83 -18.45 -9.75 -7.74
N LYS A 84 -17.98 -10.69 -6.89
CA LYS A 84 -17.34 -11.94 -7.29
C LYS A 84 -16.18 -11.70 -8.25
N VAL A 85 -15.41 -10.61 -8.04
CA VAL A 85 -14.30 -10.23 -8.93
C VAL A 85 -13.03 -11.03 -8.67
N GLY A 86 -12.92 -11.60 -7.46
CA GLY A 86 -11.89 -12.54 -7.04
C GLY A 86 -12.47 -13.49 -5.99
N SER A 87 -11.58 -14.23 -5.32
CA SER A 87 -11.95 -15.12 -4.22
C SER A 87 -10.78 -15.29 -3.26
N LYS A 88 -11.10 -15.42 -1.97
CA LYS A 88 -10.13 -15.84 -0.95
C LYS A 88 -9.52 -17.23 -1.20
N ASP A 89 -10.19 -18.06 -2.02
CA ASP A 89 -9.81 -19.44 -2.35
C ASP A 89 -9.22 -19.55 -3.78
N PHE A 90 -8.87 -18.42 -4.43
CA PHE A 90 -8.25 -18.40 -5.75
C PHE A 90 -7.08 -17.42 -5.78
N GLY A 91 -5.89 -17.91 -6.12
CA GLY A 91 -4.68 -17.09 -6.14
C GLY A 91 -4.31 -16.63 -4.72
N ASP A 92 -3.94 -17.58 -3.87
CA ASP A 92 -3.71 -17.39 -2.42
C ASP A 92 -2.78 -16.22 -2.09
N GLU A 93 -1.85 -15.88 -2.99
CA GLU A 93 -1.05 -14.67 -2.96
C GLU A 93 -1.26 -13.88 -4.25
N SER A 94 -1.73 -12.63 -4.14
CA SER A 94 -2.15 -11.86 -5.32
C SER A 94 -0.98 -11.56 -6.28
N SER A 95 0.24 -11.33 -5.78
CA SER A 95 1.48 -11.13 -6.54
C SER A 95 1.77 -12.33 -7.46
N LEU A 96 1.77 -13.54 -6.88
CA LEU A 96 2.01 -14.79 -7.59
C LEU A 96 0.92 -15.05 -8.63
N SER A 97 -0.34 -14.84 -8.26
CA SER A 97 -1.46 -15.06 -9.18
C SER A 97 -1.44 -14.11 -10.37
N PHE A 98 -1.03 -12.86 -10.17
CA PHE A 98 -0.88 -11.88 -11.25
C PHE A 98 0.33 -12.24 -12.14
N GLY A 99 1.48 -12.54 -11.53
CA GLY A 99 2.67 -12.97 -12.27
C GLY A 99 2.46 -14.26 -13.09
N ASN A 100 1.55 -15.14 -12.65
CA ASN A 100 1.17 -16.35 -13.39
C ASN A 100 0.02 -16.13 -14.39
N GLY A 101 -0.42 -14.89 -14.61
CA GLY A 101 -1.51 -14.55 -15.56
C GLY A 101 -2.90 -15.00 -15.13
N GLN A 102 -3.10 -15.33 -13.85
CA GLN A 102 -4.38 -15.79 -13.29
C GLN A 102 -5.26 -14.64 -12.79
N THR A 103 -4.67 -13.45 -12.59
CA THR A 103 -5.35 -12.26 -12.09
C THR A 103 -5.10 -11.09 -13.04
N ALA A 104 -6.15 -10.34 -13.37
CA ALA A 104 -6.07 -9.21 -14.30
C ALA A 104 -5.64 -7.89 -13.64
N MET A 105 -6.01 -7.64 -12.39
CA MET A 105 -5.59 -6.44 -11.64
C MET A 105 -5.20 -6.79 -10.21
N VAL A 106 -4.17 -6.10 -9.70
CA VAL A 106 -3.72 -6.18 -8.30
C VAL A 106 -3.40 -4.79 -7.78
N TYR A 107 -3.54 -4.60 -6.47
CA TYR A 107 -3.07 -3.42 -5.77
C TYR A 107 -1.69 -3.75 -5.18
N ARG A 108 -0.67 -2.94 -5.48
CA ARG A 108 0.73 -3.22 -5.11
C ARG A 108 1.56 -1.97 -4.90
N TRP A 109 2.58 -2.13 -4.05
CA TRP A 109 3.69 -1.18 -3.93
C TRP A 109 4.57 -1.20 -5.18
N GLY A 110 5.26 -0.09 -5.43
CA GLY A 110 6.08 0.08 -6.63
C GLY A 110 7.22 -0.94 -6.80
N TRP A 111 7.72 -1.53 -5.70
CA TRP A 111 8.73 -2.61 -5.76
C TRP A 111 8.28 -3.82 -6.59
N PHE A 112 6.96 -4.04 -6.73
CA PHE A 112 6.43 -5.17 -7.48
C PHE A 112 6.79 -5.11 -8.97
N GLN A 113 7.04 -3.92 -9.52
CA GLN A 113 7.53 -3.77 -10.89
C GLN A 113 8.85 -4.53 -11.11
N ALA A 114 9.79 -4.39 -10.18
CA ALA A 114 11.06 -5.09 -10.23
C ALA A 114 10.87 -6.61 -10.13
N GLU A 115 9.88 -7.07 -9.35
CA GLU A 115 9.56 -8.49 -9.29
C GLU A 115 9.02 -9.02 -10.63
N LEU A 116 8.10 -8.29 -11.27
CA LEU A 116 7.55 -8.64 -12.58
C LEU A 116 8.64 -8.74 -13.65
N GLN A 117 9.49 -7.73 -13.76
CA GLN A 117 10.58 -7.69 -14.74
C GLN A 117 11.59 -8.83 -14.57
N ASN A 118 11.85 -9.24 -13.33
CA ASN A 118 12.86 -10.26 -13.02
C ASN A 118 12.32 -11.70 -13.09
N LYS A 119 11.09 -11.93 -12.61
CA LYS A 119 10.52 -13.28 -12.46
C LYS A 119 9.46 -13.63 -13.50
N TYR A 120 8.73 -12.64 -14.03
CA TYR A 120 7.53 -12.83 -14.84
C TYR A 120 7.66 -12.13 -16.21
N LYS A 121 8.70 -12.49 -16.96
CA LYS A 121 9.11 -11.81 -18.21
C LYS A 121 8.06 -11.84 -19.33
N ASP A 122 7.12 -12.77 -19.26
CA ASP A 122 6.06 -12.96 -20.26
C ASP A 122 4.77 -12.21 -19.90
N ILE A 123 4.71 -11.57 -18.73
CA ILE A 123 3.57 -10.75 -18.32
C ILE A 123 3.73 -9.35 -18.89
N ASP A 124 2.82 -9.01 -19.80
CA ASP A 124 2.57 -7.63 -20.21
C ASP A 124 1.66 -6.96 -19.18
N TYR A 125 2.09 -5.83 -18.62
CA TYR A 125 1.37 -5.12 -17.58
C TYR A 125 1.38 -3.61 -17.82
N GLY A 126 0.31 -2.97 -17.36
CA GLY A 126 0.23 -1.52 -17.19
C GLY A 126 0.17 -1.15 -15.72
N VAL A 127 0.39 0.12 -15.44
CA VAL A 127 0.26 0.71 -14.11
C VAL A 127 -0.66 1.90 -14.22
N PHE A 128 -1.56 2.05 -13.26
CA PHE A 128 -2.45 3.20 -13.19
C PHE A 128 -2.63 3.65 -11.74
N PRO A 129 -3.01 4.92 -11.51
CA PRO A 129 -3.20 5.42 -10.16
C PRO A 129 -4.33 4.69 -9.42
N THR A 130 -4.18 4.46 -8.11
CA THR A 130 -5.25 3.87 -7.28
C THR A 130 -6.56 4.65 -7.44
N PRO A 131 -7.72 3.98 -7.63
CA PRO A 131 -9.00 4.68 -7.69
C PRO A 131 -9.33 5.39 -6.37
N THR A 132 -10.22 6.38 -6.45
CA THR A 132 -10.80 7.12 -5.31
C THR A 132 -12.30 6.86 -5.21
N PHE A 133 -12.97 7.26 -4.13
CA PHE A 133 -14.42 7.04 -4.00
C PHE A 133 -15.25 7.95 -4.91
N ASP A 134 -14.75 9.15 -5.19
CA ASP A 134 -15.25 10.09 -6.19
C ASP A 134 -14.07 10.65 -7.02
N GLU A 135 -14.33 11.62 -7.91
CA GLU A 135 -13.27 12.22 -8.74
C GLU A 135 -12.60 13.44 -8.07
N GLU A 136 -12.98 13.79 -6.84
CA GLU A 136 -12.34 14.87 -6.08
C GLU A 136 -10.98 14.40 -5.53
N VAL A 137 -10.14 15.36 -5.17
CA VAL A 137 -8.88 15.05 -4.46
C VAL A 137 -9.24 14.58 -3.06
N PRO A 138 -8.92 13.32 -2.69
CA PRO A 138 -9.20 12.82 -1.35
C PRO A 138 -8.25 13.46 -0.34
N PHE A 139 -8.55 13.32 0.95
CA PHE A 139 -7.65 13.79 2.02
C PHE A 139 -6.21 13.29 1.83
N ALA A 140 -6.03 11.99 1.55
CA ALA A 140 -4.80 11.44 0.99
C ALA A 140 -5.13 10.25 0.08
N TYR A 141 -4.38 10.07 -1.01
CA TYR A 141 -4.63 8.97 -1.95
C TYR A 141 -4.28 7.61 -1.34
N ASP A 142 -3.21 7.58 -0.55
CA ASP A 142 -2.69 6.41 0.14
C ASP A 142 -1.63 6.82 1.18
N ARG A 143 -1.08 5.85 1.90
CA ARG A 143 0.20 6.04 2.60
C ARG A 143 1.38 5.74 1.68
N TYR A 144 2.54 6.24 2.06
CA TYR A 144 3.82 5.73 1.57
C TYR A 144 4.62 5.12 2.72
N ASN A 145 5.61 4.30 2.38
CA ASN A 145 6.66 3.89 3.32
C ASN A 145 7.91 4.72 3.07
N GLY A 146 8.59 5.14 4.13
CA GLY A 146 9.84 5.90 4.00
C GLY A 146 10.88 5.18 3.13
N GLU A 147 11.70 5.96 2.42
CA GLU A 147 12.83 5.43 1.65
C GLU A 147 13.77 4.64 2.57
N SER A 148 14.11 3.41 2.17
CA SER A 148 15.07 2.58 2.89
C SER A 148 16.48 3.18 2.77
N THR A 149 17.01 3.72 3.87
CA THR A 149 18.37 4.26 3.93
C THR A 149 19.30 3.37 4.75
N PRO A 150 20.58 3.18 4.37
CA PRO A 150 21.53 2.42 5.18
C PRO A 150 21.72 3.03 6.59
N GLY A 151 21.82 2.18 7.61
CA GLY A 151 22.10 2.58 9.00
C GLY A 151 23.52 2.27 9.45
N ILE A 152 24.02 3.04 10.43
CA ILE A 152 25.33 2.79 11.07
C ILE A 152 25.11 1.95 12.34
N ASN A 153 25.78 0.80 12.41
CA ASN A 153 25.69 -0.07 13.57
C ASN A 153 26.38 0.56 14.80
N ASN A 154 25.60 0.81 15.85
CA ASN A 154 26.07 1.45 17.08
C ASN A 154 27.09 0.63 17.90
N LYS A 155 27.29 -0.66 17.57
CA LYS A 155 28.26 -1.55 18.22
C LYS A 155 29.68 -1.48 17.64
N GLN A 156 29.88 -0.76 16.53
CA GLN A 156 31.21 -0.59 15.92
C GLN A 156 32.06 0.43 16.70
N SER A 157 33.38 0.42 16.49
CA SER A 157 34.28 1.40 17.10
C SER A 157 33.94 2.83 16.64
N LYS A 158 34.37 3.85 17.38
CA LYS A 158 34.11 5.26 17.01
C LYS A 158 34.77 5.63 15.68
N GLU A 159 35.93 5.06 15.40
CA GLU A 159 36.65 5.23 14.14
C GLU A 159 35.87 4.60 12.98
N GLN A 160 35.34 3.39 13.15
CA GLN A 160 34.51 2.72 12.15
C GLN A 160 33.19 3.46 11.92
N GLN A 161 32.55 3.96 12.98
CA GLN A 161 31.35 4.78 12.88
C GLN A 161 31.64 6.07 12.09
N ALA A 162 32.78 6.72 12.31
CA ALA A 162 33.17 7.93 11.57
C ALA A 162 33.38 7.64 10.08
N VAL A 163 34.11 6.56 9.74
CA VAL A 163 34.31 6.15 8.34
C VAL A 163 32.97 5.79 7.66
N ALA A 164 32.10 5.04 8.35
CA ALA A 164 30.78 4.72 7.84
C ALA A 164 29.92 5.98 7.62
N GLN A 165 30.00 6.95 8.53
CA GLN A 165 29.29 8.22 8.42
C GLN A 165 29.75 9.02 7.20
N ASP A 166 31.05 9.07 6.92
CA ASP A 166 31.60 9.76 5.76
C ASP A 166 31.23 9.04 4.44
N PHE A 167 31.27 7.70 4.43
CA PHE A 167 30.80 6.92 3.29
C PHE A 167 29.32 7.14 3.01
N LEU A 168 28.45 7.12 4.03
CA LEU A 168 27.02 7.38 3.85
C LEU A 168 26.73 8.80 3.38
N LYS A 169 27.47 9.81 3.89
CA LYS A 169 27.36 11.18 3.38
C LYS A 169 27.73 11.26 1.90
N PHE A 170 28.84 10.64 1.51
CA PHE A 170 29.26 10.59 0.10
C PHE A 170 28.19 9.93 -0.78
N LEU A 171 27.69 8.77 -0.33
CA LEU A 171 26.66 8.01 -1.05
C LEU A 171 25.36 8.82 -1.21
N LEU A 172 24.84 9.39 -0.13
CA LEU A 172 23.57 10.13 -0.12
C LEU A 172 23.67 11.54 -0.73
N ALA A 173 24.87 12.13 -0.77
CA ALA A 173 25.08 13.39 -1.48
C ALA A 173 25.05 13.21 -3.01
N GLY A 174 25.45 12.04 -3.51
CA GLY A 174 25.42 11.73 -4.94
C GLY A 174 24.02 11.48 -5.47
N ASP A 175 23.69 12.07 -6.62
CA ASP A 175 22.38 11.87 -7.27
C ASP A 175 22.20 10.45 -7.80
N GLN A 176 23.28 9.84 -8.30
CA GLN A 176 23.21 8.55 -8.98
C GLN A 176 22.70 7.44 -8.06
N TYR A 177 23.10 7.43 -6.78
CA TYR A 177 22.60 6.45 -5.82
C TYR A 177 21.08 6.56 -5.63
N SER A 178 20.55 7.77 -5.46
CA SER A 178 19.11 8.00 -5.31
C SER A 178 18.34 7.66 -6.59
N ILE A 179 18.90 7.94 -7.78
CA ILE A 179 18.28 7.57 -9.06
C ILE A 179 18.22 6.03 -9.20
N ASP A 180 19.35 5.34 -8.96
CA ASP A 180 19.41 3.88 -9.07
C ASP A 180 18.52 3.21 -8.01
N GLY A 181 18.49 3.76 -6.80
CA GLY A 181 17.61 3.33 -5.72
C GLY A 181 16.14 3.48 -6.10
N ALA A 182 15.75 4.63 -6.66
CA ALA A 182 14.38 4.89 -7.08
C ALA A 182 13.90 3.90 -8.14
N LEU A 183 14.71 3.68 -9.18
CA LEU A 183 14.40 2.77 -10.28
C LEU A 183 14.40 1.30 -9.86
N SER A 184 15.32 0.88 -8.98
CA SER A 184 15.42 -0.51 -8.54
C SER A 184 14.37 -0.89 -7.51
N MET A 185 13.99 0.03 -6.62
CA MET A 185 13.00 -0.22 -5.57
C MET A 185 11.58 0.19 -5.96
N GLY A 186 11.38 0.86 -7.10
CA GLY A 186 10.09 1.42 -7.50
C GLY A 186 9.56 2.42 -6.45
N SER A 187 10.44 3.24 -5.89
CA SER A 187 10.11 4.22 -4.86
C SER A 187 10.57 5.61 -5.29
N PHE A 188 9.77 6.63 -5.00
CA PHE A 188 10.15 8.01 -5.33
C PHE A 188 11.30 8.46 -4.42
N PRO A 189 12.34 9.14 -4.93
CA PRO A 189 13.50 9.50 -4.12
C PRO A 189 13.13 10.56 -3.06
N ALA A 190 13.67 10.44 -1.84
CA ALA A 190 13.49 11.48 -0.82
C ALA A 190 14.19 12.80 -1.19
N LYS A 191 15.17 12.75 -2.09
CA LYS A 191 15.89 13.92 -2.59
C LYS A 191 15.01 14.73 -3.54
N LYS A 192 14.34 15.76 -3.01
CA LYS A 192 13.42 16.64 -3.75
C LYS A 192 13.99 17.22 -5.05
N SER A 193 15.31 17.46 -5.13
CA SER A 193 15.94 17.96 -6.36
C SER A 193 15.92 16.96 -7.52
N LEU A 194 15.54 15.70 -7.27
CA LEU A 194 15.41 14.64 -8.27
C LEU A 194 13.95 14.35 -8.65
N ALA A 195 12.96 15.08 -8.11
CA ALA A 195 11.55 14.84 -8.41
C ALA A 195 11.25 14.96 -9.91
N GLU A 196 11.90 15.91 -10.60
CA GLU A 196 11.74 16.16 -12.04
C GLU A 196 12.80 15.44 -12.89
N ASN A 197 13.50 14.43 -12.33
CA ASN A 197 14.54 13.72 -13.07
C ASN A 197 13.93 12.91 -14.22
N GLU A 198 14.39 13.14 -15.45
CA GLU A 198 13.84 12.51 -16.66
C GLU A 198 13.88 10.98 -16.62
N LYS A 199 14.90 10.37 -16.03
CA LYS A 199 14.99 8.90 -15.93
C LYS A 199 13.96 8.33 -14.97
N ILE A 200 13.72 9.04 -13.86
CA ILE A 200 12.71 8.67 -12.87
C ILE A 200 11.32 8.81 -13.47
N LEU A 201 11.03 9.92 -14.14
CA LEU A 201 9.73 10.15 -14.76
C LEU A 201 9.46 9.31 -16.03
N ALA A 202 10.49 8.69 -16.60
CA ALA A 202 10.35 7.73 -17.68
C ALA A 202 9.91 6.33 -17.19
N ASP A 203 10.08 6.03 -15.90
CA ASP A 203 9.59 4.80 -15.31
C ASP A 203 8.07 4.87 -15.09
N PRO A 204 7.29 3.87 -15.55
CA PRO A 204 5.82 3.96 -15.53
C PRO A 204 5.24 3.98 -14.11
N VAL A 205 5.81 3.25 -13.15
CA VAL A 205 5.36 3.32 -11.74
C VAL A 205 5.66 4.69 -11.17
N LEU A 206 6.91 5.16 -11.31
CA LEU A 206 7.31 6.44 -10.74
C LEU A 206 6.60 7.62 -11.39
N LYS A 207 6.26 7.51 -12.68
CA LYS A 207 5.43 8.50 -13.39
C LYS A 207 4.05 8.62 -12.76
N VAL A 208 3.35 7.50 -12.56
CA VAL A 208 2.04 7.47 -11.89
C VAL A 208 2.12 8.03 -10.47
N LEU A 209 3.17 7.69 -9.73
CA LEU A 209 3.37 8.19 -8.36
C LEU A 209 3.67 9.70 -8.32
N SER A 210 4.40 10.23 -9.31
CA SER A 210 4.80 11.66 -9.34
C SER A 210 3.61 12.61 -9.30
N GLU A 211 2.45 12.19 -9.82
CA GLU A 211 1.22 12.99 -9.87
C GLU A 211 0.49 13.05 -8.52
N ARG A 212 0.90 12.21 -7.54
CA ARG A 212 0.20 12.05 -6.26
C ARG A 212 1.10 12.10 -5.03
N VAL A 213 2.42 12.13 -5.22
CA VAL A 213 3.43 11.94 -4.16
C VAL A 213 3.31 12.97 -3.02
N ASP A 214 2.81 14.17 -3.30
CA ASP A 214 2.58 15.22 -2.31
C ASP A 214 1.31 14.99 -1.47
N HIS A 215 0.36 14.18 -1.96
CA HIS A 215 -0.89 13.79 -1.29
C HIS A 215 -0.84 12.33 -0.78
N LEU A 216 0.36 11.81 -0.51
CA LEU A 216 0.57 10.56 0.22
C LEU A 216 0.97 10.87 1.66
N ILE A 217 0.48 10.07 2.60
CA ILE A 217 0.74 10.28 4.03
C ILE A 217 1.79 9.31 4.57
N TRP A 218 2.68 9.81 5.43
CA TRP A 218 3.62 8.97 6.18
C TRP A 218 3.24 8.90 7.65
N PRO A 219 2.74 7.74 8.13
CA PRO A 219 2.47 7.54 9.55
C PRO A 219 3.72 7.46 10.42
N GLY A 220 4.92 7.38 9.85
CA GLY A 220 6.15 7.11 10.59
C GLY A 220 6.47 5.61 10.62
N ALA A 221 7.64 5.26 11.16
CA ALA A 221 8.02 3.87 11.37
C ALA A 221 7.21 3.29 12.54
N PHE A 222 6.02 2.80 12.24
CA PHE A 222 5.07 2.30 13.23
C PHE A 222 5.30 0.82 13.58
N PRO A 223 4.84 0.35 14.76
CA PRO A 223 5.00 -1.04 15.17
C PRO A 223 4.28 -2.01 14.23
N SER A 224 4.94 -3.10 13.83
CA SER A 224 4.41 -4.07 12.87
C SER A 224 3.08 -4.72 13.28
N THR A 225 2.74 -4.73 14.57
CA THR A 225 1.44 -5.22 15.08
C THR A 225 0.24 -4.52 14.43
N VAL A 226 0.40 -3.27 13.99
CA VAL A 226 -0.64 -2.51 13.29
C VAL A 226 -0.99 -3.15 11.95
N GLU A 227 0.00 -3.66 11.23
CA GLU A 227 -0.25 -4.41 9.97
C GLU A 227 -0.65 -5.86 10.26
N THR A 228 0.07 -6.56 11.12
CA THR A 228 -0.17 -7.99 11.34
C THR A 228 -1.52 -8.28 11.99
N SER A 229 -1.99 -7.41 12.91
CA SER A 229 -3.31 -7.54 13.52
C SER A 229 -4.44 -7.17 12.55
N ALA A 230 -4.21 -6.20 11.65
CA ALA A 230 -5.18 -5.85 10.61
C ALA A 230 -5.36 -7.01 9.62
N LYS A 231 -4.25 -7.58 9.14
CA LYS A 231 -4.24 -8.78 8.30
C LYS A 231 -4.99 -9.93 8.97
N LYS A 232 -4.69 -10.20 10.24
CA LYS A 232 -5.34 -11.28 11.00
C LYS A 232 -6.86 -11.06 11.13
N ALA A 233 -7.31 -9.82 11.31
CA ALA A 233 -8.73 -9.51 11.35
C ALA A 233 -9.43 -9.89 10.05
N MET A 234 -8.83 -9.61 8.89
CA MET A 234 -9.39 -10.02 7.59
C MET A 234 -9.38 -11.53 7.40
N GLU A 235 -8.31 -12.21 7.81
CA GLU A 235 -8.27 -13.69 7.78
C GLU A 235 -9.39 -14.30 8.64
N ASP A 236 -9.67 -13.72 9.81
CA ASP A 236 -10.73 -14.20 10.68
C ASP A 236 -12.13 -13.98 10.08
N ILE A 237 -12.33 -12.88 9.36
CA ILE A 237 -13.56 -12.63 8.59
C ILE A 237 -13.71 -13.64 7.46
N GLN A 238 -12.65 -13.84 6.64
CA GLN A 238 -12.70 -14.67 5.44
C GLN A 238 -12.77 -16.17 5.72
N PHE A 239 -12.01 -16.65 6.72
CA PHE A 239 -11.80 -18.09 6.89
C PHE A 239 -12.44 -18.63 8.18
N ASN A 240 -12.68 -17.78 9.18
CA ASN A 240 -13.17 -18.22 10.49
C ASN A 240 -14.62 -17.77 10.79
N GLY A 241 -15.29 -17.12 9.82
CA GLY A 241 -16.68 -16.68 9.96
C GLY A 241 -16.89 -15.61 11.04
N MET A 242 -15.84 -14.87 11.38
CA MET A 242 -15.94 -13.79 12.36
C MET A 242 -16.69 -12.60 11.75
N THR A 243 -17.57 -11.97 12.54
CA THR A 243 -18.22 -10.72 12.12
C THR A 243 -17.21 -9.59 12.04
N LEU A 244 -17.43 -8.62 11.14
CA LEU A 244 -16.59 -7.42 11.01
C LEU A 244 -16.37 -6.73 12.35
N ASP A 245 -17.45 -6.48 13.11
CA ASP A 245 -17.38 -5.81 14.41
C ASP A 245 -16.44 -6.52 15.39
N LYS A 246 -16.54 -7.85 15.46
CA LYS A 246 -15.72 -8.63 16.36
C LYS A 246 -14.26 -8.66 15.90
N ALA A 247 -14.02 -8.84 14.60
CA ALA A 247 -12.66 -8.91 14.04
C ALA A 247 -11.91 -7.58 14.20
N LEU A 248 -12.56 -6.45 13.89
CA LEU A 248 -11.95 -5.13 14.04
C LEU A 248 -11.72 -4.77 15.51
N SER A 249 -12.69 -5.06 16.38
CA SER A 249 -12.53 -4.85 17.82
C SER A 249 -11.40 -5.69 18.41
N GLN A 250 -11.28 -6.97 18.04
CA GLN A 250 -10.21 -7.84 18.51
C GLN A 250 -8.86 -7.45 17.93
N GLY A 251 -8.81 -7.07 16.64
CA GLY A 251 -7.61 -6.56 15.99
C GLY A 251 -7.08 -5.32 16.70
N GLN A 252 -7.92 -4.32 16.98
CA GLN A 252 -7.48 -3.13 17.71
C GLN A 252 -7.03 -3.46 19.14
N ALA A 253 -7.78 -4.30 19.88
CA ALA A 253 -7.38 -4.68 21.22
C ALA A 253 -6.01 -5.40 21.26
N GLN A 254 -5.70 -6.19 20.22
CA GLN A 254 -4.40 -6.84 20.06
C GLN A 254 -3.29 -5.81 19.76
N MET A 255 -3.55 -4.84 18.86
CA MET A 255 -2.62 -3.73 18.59
C MET A 255 -2.31 -2.94 19.87
N GLU A 256 -3.34 -2.53 20.61
CA GLU A 256 -3.21 -1.76 21.86
C GLU A 256 -2.42 -2.53 22.93
N LYS A 257 -2.64 -3.85 23.02
CA LYS A 257 -1.89 -4.74 23.91
C LYS A 257 -0.40 -4.78 23.55
N ASP A 258 -0.08 -4.95 22.28
CA ASP A 258 1.31 -5.06 21.81
C ASP A 258 2.04 -3.71 21.82
N MET A 259 1.31 -2.62 21.65
CA MET A 259 1.84 -1.26 21.74
C MET A 259 1.91 -0.72 23.17
N LYS A 260 1.53 -1.52 24.19
CA LYS A 260 1.60 -1.09 25.58
C LYS A 260 3.04 -0.77 25.99
N GLY A 261 3.27 0.49 26.36
CA GLY A 261 4.61 0.98 26.74
C GLY A 261 5.49 1.34 25.53
N SER A 262 4.93 1.37 24.32
CA SER A 262 5.61 1.93 23.15
C SER A 262 5.74 3.45 23.30
N GLU A 263 6.91 3.97 22.94
CA GLU A 263 7.17 5.41 22.81
C GLU A 263 6.84 5.96 21.41
N PHE A 264 6.26 5.12 20.54
CA PHE A 264 5.87 5.53 19.20
C PHE A 264 4.86 6.68 19.22
N VAL A 265 5.06 7.63 18.31
CA VAL A 265 4.12 8.72 18.01
C VAL A 265 4.01 8.83 16.49
N SER A 266 2.78 8.76 15.99
CA SER A 266 2.45 8.90 14.58
C SER A 266 2.99 10.21 14.01
N GLN A 267 3.42 10.14 12.76
CA GLN A 267 3.84 11.29 11.97
C GLN A 267 2.73 11.83 11.06
N GLU A 268 1.51 11.27 11.15
CA GLU A 268 0.36 11.72 10.34
C GLU A 268 0.07 13.22 10.49
N SER A 269 0.30 13.80 11.68
CA SER A 269 0.14 15.25 11.92
C SER A 269 1.15 16.12 11.18
N LYS A 270 2.17 15.53 10.55
CA LYS A 270 3.13 16.23 9.67
C LYS A 270 2.73 16.19 8.20
N TYR A 271 1.62 15.54 7.87
CA TYR A 271 1.09 15.54 6.53
C TYR A 271 0.79 16.97 6.07
N GLN A 272 1.16 17.29 4.83
CA GLN A 272 1.08 18.66 4.31
C GLN A 272 -0.34 19.23 4.35
N TYR A 273 -1.35 18.37 4.12
CA TYR A 273 -2.76 18.73 4.04
C TYR A 273 -3.53 18.29 5.29
N PHE A 274 -2.86 18.13 6.45
CA PHE A 274 -3.47 17.58 7.67
C PHE A 274 -4.69 18.37 8.17
N GLU A 275 -4.69 19.68 8.00
CA GLU A 275 -5.79 20.58 8.42
C GLU A 275 -7.02 20.53 7.49
N GLU A 276 -6.98 19.76 6.40
CA GLU A 276 -8.05 19.62 5.41
C GLU A 276 -8.94 18.38 5.65
N LYS A 277 -8.75 17.70 6.79
CA LYS A 277 -9.47 16.47 7.20
C LYS A 277 -10.98 16.65 7.37
#